data_AF-A0A371QIW9-F1
#
_entry.id   AF-A0A371QIW9-F1
#
_cell.length_a   1.000
_cell.length_b   1.000
_cell.length_c   1.000
_cell.angle_alpha   90.00
_cell.angle_beta   90.00
_cell.angle_gamma   90.00
#
_symmetry.space_group_name_H-M   'P 1'
#
loop_
_entity.id
_entity.type
_entity.pdbx_description
1 polymer ?
#
loop_
_entity_poly.entity_id
_entity_poly.type
_entity_poly.pdbx_seq_one_letter_code
_entity_poly.pdbx_strand_id
1 'polypeptide(L)'
;MPAAARMSDTTTHGGTIVGPGEPTVLIGGMPAAVMGDNHVCSLPPNSHQPTVSPFLIGSTTVMIGGKPAIRVGDTCLCGAGAAVGEPTVMIG
;
A
#
# COMPACT_ATOMS: atom_id res chain seq x y z
N MET A 1 -4.17 12.03 -10.97
CA MET A 1 -4.58 10.81 -10.23
C MET A 1 -3.35 9.92 -10.12
N PRO A 2 -2.95 9.47 -8.93
CA PRO A 2 -1.88 8.48 -8.74
C PRO A 2 -2.30 7.06 -9.15
N ALA A 3 -1.31 6.23 -9.46
CA ALA A 3 -1.54 4.82 -9.78
C ALA A 3 -1.97 4.03 -8.54
N ALA A 4 -2.80 3.01 -8.71
CA ALA A 4 -3.27 2.15 -7.63
C ALA A 4 -2.17 1.22 -7.13
N ALA A 5 -1.99 1.16 -5.81
CA ALA A 5 -1.05 0.23 -5.19
C ALA A 5 -1.70 -1.14 -4.98
N ARG A 6 -0.85 -2.16 -4.88
CA ARG A 6 -1.24 -3.57 -4.79
C ARG A 6 -0.34 -4.31 -3.82
N MET A 7 -0.72 -5.54 -3.52
CA MET A 7 0.17 -6.42 -2.78
C MET A 7 1.50 -6.62 -3.48
N SER A 8 2.55 -6.68 -2.65
CA SER A 8 3.97 -6.81 -3.05
C SER A 8 4.60 -5.61 -3.76
N ASP A 9 3.84 -4.55 -4.04
CA ASP A 9 4.42 -3.32 -4.59
C ASP A 9 5.49 -2.76 -3.63
N THR A 10 6.60 -2.31 -4.20
CA THR A 10 7.71 -1.74 -3.43
C THR A 10 7.34 -0.39 -2.83
N THR A 11 7.91 -0.10 -1.67
CA THR A 11 7.72 1.13 -0.91
C THR A 11 8.99 1.98 -0.90
N THR A 12 8.88 3.23 -0.47
CA THR A 12 10.01 4.18 -0.48
C THR A 12 11.14 3.81 0.48
N HIS A 13 10.90 2.90 1.43
CA HIS A 13 11.93 2.37 2.34
C HIS A 13 12.53 1.04 1.84
N GLY A 14 12.27 0.66 0.58
CA GLY A 14 12.83 -0.54 -0.06
C GLY A 14 12.14 -1.85 0.29
N GLY A 15 11.20 -1.82 1.24
CA GLY A 15 10.35 -2.97 1.55
C GLY A 15 9.07 -3.02 0.71
N THR A 16 8.10 -3.84 1.08
CA THR A 16 6.89 -4.10 0.26
C THR A 16 5.59 -3.90 1.03
N ILE A 17 4.50 -3.71 0.28
CA ILE A 17 3.14 -3.74 0.82
C ILE A 17 2.72 -5.21 1.04
N VAL A 18 2.21 -5.50 2.23
CA VAL A 18 1.72 -6.80 2.67
C VAL A 18 0.39 -6.67 3.39
N GLY A 19 -0.41 -7.72 3.38
CA GLY A 19 -1.71 -7.75 4.02
C GLY A 19 -2.63 -8.68 3.25
N PRO A 20 -3.88 -8.83 3.70
CA PRO A 20 -4.87 -9.56 2.91
C PRO A 20 -5.27 -8.77 1.66
N GLY A 21 -5.20 -7.43 1.70
CA GLY A 21 -5.73 -6.56 0.66
C GLY A 21 -7.21 -6.76 0.50
N GLU A 22 -7.69 -6.55 -0.71
CA GLU A 22 -9.02 -6.98 -1.12
C GLU A 22 -8.90 -8.07 -2.19
N PRO A 23 -8.89 -9.37 -1.78
CA PRO A 23 -8.63 -10.51 -2.67
C PRO A 23 -9.58 -10.65 -3.86
N THR A 24 -10.76 -10.05 -3.78
CA THR A 24 -11.78 -10.09 -4.84
C THR A 24 -11.60 -8.98 -5.88
N VAL A 25 -10.78 -7.97 -5.59
CA VAL A 25 -10.49 -6.85 -6.50
C VAL A 25 -9.03 -6.93 -6.89
N LEU A 26 -8.80 -7.44 -8.11
CA LEU A 26 -7.46 -7.62 -8.65
C LEU A 26 -7.09 -6.44 -9.53
N ILE A 27 -5.94 -5.84 -9.26
CA ILE A 27 -5.35 -4.76 -10.05
C ILE A 27 -4.12 -5.36 -10.74
N GLY A 28 -4.08 -5.42 -12.07
CA GLY A 28 -3.02 -6.10 -12.82
C GLY A 28 -2.71 -7.53 -12.33
N GLY A 29 -3.73 -8.27 -11.87
CA GLY A 29 -3.62 -9.65 -11.40
C GLY A 29 -3.27 -9.84 -9.92
N MET A 30 -3.00 -8.78 -9.15
CA MET A 30 -2.67 -8.85 -7.73
C MET A 30 -3.78 -8.23 -6.88
N PRO A 31 -4.02 -8.69 -5.63
CA PRO A 31 -4.98 -8.06 -4.73
C PRO A 31 -4.69 -6.56 -4.55
N ALA A 32 -5.74 -5.74 -4.65
CA ALA A 32 -5.66 -4.31 -4.42
C ALA A 32 -5.25 -4.01 -2.98
N ALA A 33 -4.34 -3.05 -2.79
CA ALA A 33 -3.97 -2.58 -1.47
C ALA A 33 -5.00 -1.56 -0.94
N VAL A 34 -5.34 -1.68 0.33
CA VAL A 34 -6.35 -0.86 1.01
C VAL A 34 -5.86 -0.41 2.39
N MET A 35 -6.53 0.60 2.95
CA MET A 35 -6.32 1.02 4.34
C MET A 35 -6.38 -0.19 5.28
N GLY A 36 -5.40 -0.29 6.18
CA GLY A 36 -5.20 -1.40 7.10
C GLY A 36 -4.20 -2.45 6.62
N ASP A 37 -3.83 -2.46 5.34
CA ASP A 37 -2.65 -3.19 4.89
C ASP A 37 -1.38 -2.57 5.47
N ASN A 38 -0.27 -3.31 5.41
CA ASN A 38 0.99 -2.95 6.04
C ASN A 38 2.11 -2.81 5.03
N HIS A 39 3.13 -2.05 5.41
CA HIS A 39 4.45 -2.07 4.81
C HIS A 39 5.37 -2.91 5.70
N VAL A 40 6.17 -3.81 5.13
CA VAL A 40 7.30 -4.45 5.84
C VAL A 40 8.59 -3.74 5.47
N CYS A 41 9.25 -3.11 6.45
CA CYS A 41 10.47 -2.34 6.24
C CYS A 41 11.71 -3.25 6.12
N SER A 42 12.65 -2.83 5.28
CA SER A 42 13.95 -3.51 5.08
C SER A 42 15.14 -2.73 5.64
N LEU A 43 14.90 -1.59 6.29
CA LEU A 43 15.96 -0.74 6.84
C LEU A 43 16.49 -1.31 8.18
N PRO A 44 17.81 -1.52 8.32
CA PRO A 44 18.41 -1.89 9.60
C PRO A 44 18.52 -0.68 10.57
N PRO A 45 18.55 -0.91 11.89
CA PRO A 45 18.42 -2.22 12.52
C PRO A 45 16.95 -2.67 12.52
N ASN A 46 16.72 -3.93 12.17
CA ASN A 46 15.37 -4.55 12.18
C ASN A 46 14.79 -4.69 13.61
N SER A 47 15.44 -4.06 14.60
CA SER A 47 15.04 -3.99 16.00
C SER A 47 14.28 -2.70 16.35
N HIS A 48 14.20 -1.71 15.46
CA HIS A 48 13.44 -0.49 15.71
C HIS A 48 12.07 -0.55 15.03
N GLN A 49 11.05 -0.77 15.85
CA GLN A 49 9.65 -0.83 15.44
C GLN A 49 9.17 0.51 14.85
N PRO A 50 8.22 0.44 13.91
CA PRO A 50 7.61 -0.78 13.39
C PRO A 50 8.39 -1.35 12.19
N THR A 51 8.90 -2.58 12.28
CA THR A 51 9.33 -3.36 11.10
C THR A 51 8.14 -3.65 10.17
N VAL A 52 6.92 -3.56 10.70
CA VAL A 52 5.65 -3.67 9.97
C VAL A 52 4.79 -2.48 10.35
N SER A 53 4.38 -1.67 9.37
CA SER A 53 3.70 -0.40 9.60
C SER A 53 2.40 -0.29 8.77
N PRO A 54 1.23 -0.01 9.39
CA PRO A 54 -0.04 0.03 8.67
C PRO A 54 -0.21 1.31 7.85
N PHE A 55 -0.89 1.20 6.71
CA PHE A 55 -1.48 2.32 6.00
C PHE A 55 -2.79 2.73 6.68
N LEU A 56 -2.73 3.82 7.45
CA LEU A 56 -3.88 4.32 8.20
C LEU A 56 -4.78 5.26 7.40
N ILE A 57 -4.33 5.67 6.21
CA ILE A 57 -5.04 6.54 5.27
C ILE A 57 -4.82 6.05 3.84
N GLY A 58 -5.70 6.45 2.92
CA GLY A 58 -5.64 6.16 1.50
C GLY A 58 -6.47 7.17 0.71
N SER A 59 -7.05 6.75 -0.42
CA SER A 59 -7.98 7.57 -1.20
C SER A 59 -9.15 8.10 -0.37
N THR A 60 -9.50 9.38 -0.56
CA THR A 60 -10.68 10.00 0.06
C THR A 60 -11.96 9.78 -0.73
N THR A 61 -11.87 9.26 -1.95
CA THR A 61 -13.02 9.16 -2.88
C THR A 61 -13.25 7.75 -3.40
N VAL A 62 -12.23 6.89 -3.41
CA VAL A 62 -12.32 5.54 -3.96
C VAL A 62 -12.16 4.51 -2.85
N MET A 63 -13.19 3.70 -2.70
CA MET A 63 -13.25 2.61 -1.73
C MET A 63 -13.18 1.28 -2.47
N ILE A 64 -12.30 0.38 -2.03
CA ILE A 64 -12.20 -1.00 -2.51
C ILE A 64 -12.56 -1.90 -1.32
N GLY A 65 -13.51 -2.82 -1.50
CA GLY A 65 -14.00 -3.66 -0.40
C GLY A 65 -14.58 -2.88 0.79
N GLY A 66 -15.01 -1.64 0.57
CA GLY A 66 -15.49 -0.74 1.63
C GLY A 66 -14.38 -0.05 2.44
N LYS A 67 -13.11 -0.14 2.01
CA LYS A 67 -11.97 0.54 2.63
C LYS A 67 -11.30 1.49 1.63
N PRO A 68 -10.69 2.60 2.08
CA PRO A 68 -9.93 3.49 1.21
C PRO A 68 -8.82 2.75 0.44
N ALA A 69 -8.73 2.96 -0.88
CA ALA A 69 -7.69 2.37 -1.71
C ALA A 69 -6.32 3.01 -1.44
N ILE A 70 -5.25 2.22 -1.43
CA ILE A 70 -3.86 2.74 -1.37
C ILE A 70 -3.38 3.08 -2.78
N ARG A 71 -2.70 4.20 -2.90
CA ARG A 71 -2.19 4.76 -4.15
C ARG A 71 -0.72 5.09 -4.01
N VAL A 72 -0.03 5.23 -5.14
CA VAL A 72 1.33 5.77 -5.15
C VAL A 72 1.37 7.09 -4.39
N GLY A 73 2.28 7.17 -3.41
CA GLY A 73 2.46 8.33 -2.54
C GLY A 73 1.67 8.30 -1.23
N ASP A 74 0.66 7.43 -1.06
CA ASP A 74 0.02 7.25 0.25
C ASP A 74 1.03 6.64 1.22
N THR A 75 1.07 7.16 2.46
CA THR A 75 2.10 6.83 3.47
C THR A 75 1.55 5.95 4.59
N CYS A 76 2.32 4.96 5.01
CA CYS A 76 2.07 4.20 6.23
C CYS A 76 2.62 4.93 7.47
N LEU A 77 2.28 4.43 8.66
CA LEU A 77 2.59 5.06 9.95
C LEU A 77 4.08 5.37 10.16
N CYS A 78 5.00 4.54 9.68
CA CYS A 78 6.45 4.76 9.81
C CYS A 78 7.02 5.76 8.77
N GLY A 79 6.18 6.31 7.89
CA GLY A 79 6.55 7.26 6.86
C GLY A 79 6.90 6.66 5.50
N ALA A 80 6.98 5.32 5.38
CA ALA A 80 7.16 4.69 4.07
C ALA A 80 5.91 4.90 3.21
N GLY A 81 6.09 5.25 1.94
CA GLY A 81 4.99 5.39 0.97
C GLY A 81 4.98 4.24 -0.03
N ALA A 82 3.82 3.96 -0.63
CA ALA A 82 3.77 3.14 -1.84
C ALA A 82 4.59 3.84 -2.95
N ALA A 83 5.70 3.22 -3.37
CA ALA A 83 6.62 3.84 -4.33
C ALA A 83 6.21 3.57 -5.77
N VAL A 84 5.57 2.41 -5.99
CA VAL A 84 5.05 1.98 -7.29
C VAL A 84 3.59 1.55 -7.16
N GLY A 85 2.92 1.48 -8.29
CA GLY A 85 1.55 1.01 -8.44
C GLY A 85 1.32 0.54 -9.87
N GLU A 86 0.13 0.02 -10.16
CA GLU A 86 -0.24 -0.42 -11.50
C GLU A 86 -0.49 0.79 -12.42
N PRO A 87 0.37 1.03 -13.43
CA PRO A 87 0.35 2.28 -14.21
C PRO A 87 -0.92 2.49 -15.06
N THR A 88 -1.71 1.44 -15.27
CA THR A 88 -2.95 1.49 -16.05
C THR A 88 -4.20 1.73 -15.21
N VAL A 89 -4.10 1.68 -13.88
CA VAL A 89 -5.22 1.86 -12.96
C VAL A 89 -4.98 3.08 -12.10
N MET A 90 -5.71 4.17 -12.39
CA MET A 90 -5.54 5.45 -11.73
C MET A 90 -6.69 5.70 -10.75
N ILE A 91 -6.36 6.04 -9.51
CA ILE A 91 -7.32 6.23 -8.43
C ILE A 91 -7.29 7.68 -7.95
N GLY A 92 -8.48 8.26 -7.77
CA GLY A 92 -8.71 9.62 -7.26
C GLY A 92 -8.26 9.82 -5.82
#